data_AF-A0A959DVK5-F1
#
_entry.id   AF-A0A959DVK5-F1
#
_cell.length_a   1.000
_cell.length_b   1.000
_cell.length_c   1.000
_cell.angle_alpha   90.00
_cell.angle_beta   90.00
_cell.angle_gamma   90.00
#
_symmetry.space_group_name_H-M   'P 1'
#
loop_
_entity.id
_entity.type
_entity.pdbx_description
1 polymer ?
#
loop_
_entity_poly.entity_id
_entity_poly.type
_entity_poly.pdbx_seq_one_letter_code
_entity_poly.pdbx_strand_id
1 'polypeptide(L)'
;MDAILTFMSQLTDPEWIMLNGGLYIVVLIVFIETGLPFGFFLPGDSLLFIAGMVIANALSPFAFPFVNLIYWILLIAGAGTLGNFIGYWIGRQSDALLHRKKDSWLIKRKYLLQAKNFYDKNGGGAIVIARFFPMIRTFAPLVAGIVKMH
;
A
#
# COMPACT_ATOMS: atom_id res chain seq x y z
N MET A 1 -4.78 20.54 12.44
CA MET A 1 -5.65 19.35 12.29
C MET A 1 -6.61 19.57 11.12
N ASP A 2 -7.13 20.79 10.98
CA ASP A 2 -8.06 21.17 9.91
C ASP A 2 -7.46 20.99 8.50
N ALA A 3 -6.21 21.40 8.26
CA ALA A 3 -5.57 21.25 6.95
C ALA A 3 -5.51 19.78 6.44
N ILE A 4 -5.32 18.81 7.34
CA ILE A 4 -5.31 17.38 6.98
C ILE A 4 -6.73 16.92 6.64
N LEU A 5 -7.73 17.35 7.42
CA LEU A 5 -9.12 17.00 7.18
C LEU A 5 -9.66 17.65 5.89
N THR A 6 -9.28 18.90 5.62
CA THR A 6 -9.64 19.59 4.37
C THR A 6 -8.96 18.96 3.16
N PHE A 7 -7.70 18.53 3.29
CA PHE A 7 -7.01 17.79 2.24
C PHE A 7 -7.66 16.43 1.98
N MET A 8 -8.06 15.71 3.04
CA MET A 8 -8.78 14.44 2.91
C MET A 8 -10.18 14.62 2.30
N SER A 9 -10.90 15.69 2.64
CA SER A 9 -12.21 15.98 2.02
C SER A 9 -12.07 16.32 0.54
N GLN A 10 -11.09 17.17 0.18
CA GLN A 10 -10.77 17.50 -1.20
C GLN A 10 -10.32 16.29 -2.03
N LEU A 11 -9.60 15.35 -1.42
CA LEU A 11 -9.23 14.09 -2.07
C LEU A 11 -10.40 13.12 -2.27
N THR A 12 -11.49 13.30 -1.52
CA THR A 12 -12.69 12.46 -1.63
C THR A 12 -13.69 13.07 -2.63
N ASP A 13 -13.56 14.36 -2.96
CA ASP A 13 -14.43 15.05 -3.91
C ASP A 13 -14.13 14.66 -5.37
N PRO A 14 -15.09 14.02 -6.08
CA PRO A 14 -14.89 13.59 -7.46
C PRO A 14 -14.53 14.73 -8.42
N GLU A 15 -15.13 15.91 -8.24
CA GLU A 15 -14.86 17.10 -9.06
C GLU A 15 -13.43 17.62 -8.88
N TRP A 16 -12.89 17.58 -7.67
CA TRP A 16 -11.52 18.03 -7.40
C TRP A 16 -10.48 17.06 -7.96
N ILE A 17 -10.73 15.75 -7.84
CA ILE A 17 -9.92 14.69 -8.48
C ILE A 17 -9.89 14.89 -10.00
N MET A 18 -11.06 15.21 -10.58
CA MET A 18 -11.25 15.38 -12.01
C MET A 18 -10.55 16.65 -12.56
N LEU A 19 -10.58 17.76 -11.82
CA LEU A 19 -10.03 19.05 -12.27
C LEU A 19 -8.53 19.22 -12.00
N ASN A 20 -7.98 18.58 -10.96
CA ASN A 20 -6.59 18.81 -10.51
C ASN A 20 -5.65 17.61 -10.73
N GLY A 21 -6.08 16.58 -11.48
CA GLY A 21 -5.27 15.38 -11.71
C GLY A 21 -5.13 14.49 -10.47
N GLY A 22 -6.15 14.46 -9.62
CA GLY A 22 -6.16 13.70 -8.36
C GLY A 22 -5.96 12.20 -8.55
N LEU A 23 -6.21 11.64 -9.75
CA LEU A 23 -5.94 10.24 -10.06
C LEU A 23 -4.45 9.88 -9.89
N TYR A 24 -3.53 10.78 -10.22
CA TYR A 24 -2.10 10.57 -9.96
C TYR A 24 -1.77 10.61 -8.45
N ILE A 25 -2.50 11.43 -7.70
CA ILE A 25 -2.37 11.49 -6.24
C ILE A 25 -2.90 10.19 -5.62
N VAL A 26 -4.01 9.63 -6.13
CA VAL A 26 -4.52 8.32 -5.70
C VAL A 26 -3.49 7.23 -5.93
N VAL A 27 -2.83 7.22 -7.10
CA VAL A 27 -1.74 6.27 -7.40
C VAL A 27 -0.61 6.40 -6.38
N LEU A 28 -0.18 7.63 -6.07
CA LEU A 28 0.86 7.88 -5.06
C LEU A 28 0.42 7.44 -3.66
N ILE A 29 -0.85 7.65 -3.30
CA ILE A 29 -1.40 7.22 -2.02
C ILE A 29 -1.40 5.69 -1.94
N VAL A 30 -1.84 4.98 -2.98
CA VAL A 30 -1.81 3.51 -3.04
C VAL A 30 -0.37 2.99 -2.94
N PHE A 31 0.58 3.65 -3.59
CA PHE A 31 2.00 3.33 -3.48
C PHE A 31 2.52 3.51 -2.04
N ILE A 32 2.15 4.61 -1.37
CA ILE A 32 2.56 4.89 0.01
C ILE A 32 1.91 3.90 0.98
N GLU A 33 0.62 3.61 0.83
CA GLU A 33 -0.12 2.66 1.65
C GLU A 33 0.45 1.25 1.56
N THR A 34 0.83 0.81 0.35
CA THR A 34 1.38 -0.53 0.12
C THR A 34 2.88 -0.63 0.41
N GLY A 35 3.63 0.46 0.24
CA GLY A 35 5.09 0.46 0.36
C GLY A 35 5.65 0.87 1.71
N LEU A 36 4.91 1.66 2.51
CA LEU A 36 5.37 2.12 3.81
C LEU A 36 4.49 1.60 4.96
N PRO A 37 5.08 1.15 6.08
CA PRO A 37 4.32 0.69 7.24
C PRO A 37 3.47 1.78 7.91
N PHE A 38 3.82 3.06 7.73
CA PHE A 38 3.04 4.21 8.20
C PHE A 38 1.89 4.58 7.25
N GLY A 39 1.83 3.97 6.07
CA GLY A 39 0.81 4.24 5.05
C GLY A 39 -0.59 3.75 5.41
N PHE A 40 -0.75 2.92 6.46
CA PHE A 40 -2.04 2.44 6.96
C PHE A 40 -3.04 3.56 7.30
N PHE A 41 -2.55 4.77 7.63
CA PHE A 41 -3.43 5.89 7.95
C PHE A 41 -4.12 6.50 6.73
N LEU A 42 -3.65 6.23 5.51
CA LEU A 42 -4.25 6.79 4.30
C LEU A 42 -5.40 5.89 3.79
N PRO A 43 -6.58 6.45 3.46
CA PRO A 43 -7.74 5.70 3.01
C PRO A 43 -7.64 5.32 1.51
N GLY A 44 -6.63 4.55 1.12
CA GLY A 44 -6.37 4.26 -0.29
C GLY A 44 -7.44 3.39 -0.94
N ASP A 45 -8.06 2.42 -0.25
CA ASP A 45 -9.16 1.61 -0.82
C ASP A 45 -10.37 2.46 -1.22
N SER A 46 -10.78 3.38 -0.34
CA SER A 46 -11.93 4.27 -0.60
C SER A 46 -11.63 5.24 -1.73
N LEU A 47 -10.40 5.77 -1.78
CA LEU A 47 -9.93 6.61 -2.88
C LEU A 47 -9.85 5.84 -4.19
N LEU A 48 -9.46 4.57 -4.16
CA LEU A 48 -9.44 3.69 -5.33
C LEU A 48 -10.85 3.49 -5.89
N PHE A 49 -11.84 3.30 -5.02
CA PHE A 49 -13.24 3.17 -5.41
C PHE A 49 -13.74 4.44 -6.09
N ILE A 50 -13.47 5.62 -5.49
CA ILE A 50 -13.84 6.91 -6.07
C ILE A 50 -13.11 7.15 -7.39
N ALA A 51 -11.81 6.86 -7.46
CA ALA A 51 -11.02 6.95 -8.69
C ALA A 51 -11.60 6.07 -9.81
N GLY A 52 -12.00 4.83 -9.50
CA GLY A 52 -12.66 3.94 -10.44
C GLY A 52 -13.99 4.49 -10.96
N MET A 53 -14.81 5.06 -10.06
CA MET A 53 -16.06 5.71 -10.42
C MET A 53 -15.84 6.94 -11.31
N VAL A 54 -14.80 7.74 -11.01
CA VAL A 54 -14.40 8.90 -11.83
C VAL A 54 -13.90 8.46 -13.19
N ILE A 55 -13.01 7.46 -13.29
CA ILE A 55 -12.52 6.93 -14.58
C ILE A 55 -13.68 6.37 -15.44
N ALA A 56 -14.70 5.78 -14.81
CA ALA A 56 -15.87 5.25 -15.50
C ALA A 56 -16.84 6.34 -16.01
N ASN A 57 -16.96 7.46 -15.29
CA ASN A 57 -17.92 8.54 -15.60
C ASN A 57 -17.30 9.75 -16.30
N ALA A 58 -16.00 9.95 -16.20
CA ALA A 58 -15.34 11.18 -16.63
C ALA A 58 -13.92 10.96 -17.14
N LEU A 59 -13.60 11.75 -18.17
CA LEU A 59 -12.26 11.96 -18.72
C LEU A 59 -11.62 10.72 -19.31
N SER A 60 -11.91 10.48 -20.58
CA SER A 60 -10.96 9.79 -21.44
C SER A 60 -9.98 10.83 -22.04
N PRO A 61 -8.68 10.78 -21.72
CA PRO A 61 -7.66 11.45 -22.52
C PRO A 61 -7.54 10.82 -23.93
N PHE A 62 -8.07 9.60 -24.10
CA PHE A 62 -8.07 8.82 -25.33
C PHE A 62 -9.49 8.70 -25.88
N ALA A 63 -9.67 8.75 -27.20
CA ALA A 63 -11.00 8.62 -27.83
C ALA A 63 -11.74 7.30 -27.53
N PHE A 64 -11.07 6.32 -26.94
CA PHE A 64 -11.62 5.00 -26.60
C PHE A 64 -11.65 4.78 -25.08
N PRO A 65 -12.85 4.68 -24.46
CA PRO A 65 -13.02 4.49 -23.02
C PRO A 65 -12.30 3.26 -22.46
N PHE A 66 -12.24 2.17 -23.23
CA PHE A 66 -11.57 0.93 -22.82
C PHE A 66 -10.06 1.09 -22.63
N VAL A 67 -9.40 1.91 -23.47
CA VAL A 67 -7.95 2.11 -23.40
C VAL A 67 -7.58 2.93 -22.16
N ASN A 68 -8.40 3.92 -21.82
CA ASN A 68 -8.23 4.72 -20.62
C ASN A 68 -8.35 3.88 -19.33
N LEU A 69 -9.36 3.01 -19.27
CA LEU A 69 -9.56 2.12 -18.12
C LEU A 69 -8.35 1.19 -17.91
N ILE A 70 -7.87 0.56 -18.99
CA ILE A 70 -6.72 -0.34 -18.93
C ILE A 70 -5.45 0.41 -18.51
N TYR A 71 -5.25 1.63 -19.02
CA TYR A 71 -4.11 2.46 -18.63
C TYR A 71 -4.07 2.71 -17.12
N TRP A 72 -5.17 3.17 -16.53
CA TRP A 72 -5.24 3.44 -15.09
C TRP A 72 -5.11 2.18 -14.24
N ILE A 73 -5.74 1.07 -14.66
CA ILE A 73 -5.60 -0.22 -13.98
C ILE A 73 -4.13 -0.65 -13.93
N LEU A 74 -3.42 -0.60 -15.06
CA LEU A 74 -2.00 -0.98 -15.12
C LEU A 74 -1.13 -0.07 -14.26
N LEU A 75 -1.42 1.23 -14.27
CA LEU A 75 -0.64 2.22 -13.53
C LEU A 75 -0.81 2.05 -12.01
N ILE A 76 -2.04 1.88 -11.54
CA ILE A 76 -2.37 1.60 -10.13
C ILE A 76 -1.82 0.24 -9.69
N ALA A 77 -2.02 -0.81 -10.49
CA ALA A 77 -1.51 -2.15 -10.18
C ALA A 77 0.02 -2.17 -10.15
N GLY A 78 0.67 -1.45 -11.06
CA GLY A 78 2.12 -1.23 -11.07
C GLY A 78 2.59 -0.52 -9.81
N ALA A 79 1.93 0.57 -9.43
CA ALA A 79 2.23 1.31 -8.19
C ALA A 79 2.09 0.43 -6.94
N GLY A 80 1.01 -0.34 -6.80
CA GLY A 80 0.84 -1.25 -5.66
C GLY A 80 1.85 -2.41 -5.64
N THR A 81 2.25 -2.91 -6.81
CA THR A 81 3.26 -3.97 -6.91
C THR A 81 4.65 -3.45 -6.55
N LEU A 82 5.02 -2.26 -7.06
CA LEU A 82 6.27 -1.59 -6.71
C LEU A 82 6.32 -1.21 -5.23
N GLY A 83 5.20 -0.73 -4.68
CA GLY A 83 5.03 -0.47 -3.25
C GLY A 83 5.35 -1.72 -2.43
N ASN A 84 4.69 -2.84 -2.72
CA ASN A 84 4.97 -4.11 -2.04
C ASN A 84 6.44 -4.55 -2.13
N PHE A 85 7.08 -4.36 -3.29
CA PHE A 85 8.50 -4.69 -3.47
C PHE A 85 9.40 -3.82 -2.59
N ILE A 86 9.11 -2.52 -2.50
CA ILE A 86 9.81 -1.58 -1.62
C ILE A 86 9.57 -1.93 -0.15
N GLY A 87 8.33 -2.25 0.24
CA GLY A 87 8.01 -2.70 1.60
C GLY A 87 8.78 -3.96 2.01
N TYR A 88 8.88 -4.94 1.11
CA TYR A 88 9.71 -6.12 1.30
C TYR A 88 11.21 -5.78 1.41
N TRP A 89 11.71 -4.89 0.55
CA TRP A 89 13.10 -4.50 0.55
C TRP A 89 13.50 -3.73 1.81
N ILE A 90 12.66 -2.79 2.27
CA ILE A 90 12.80 -2.09 3.54
C ILE A 90 12.81 -3.08 4.70
N GLY A 91 11.93 -4.08 4.69
CA GLY A 91 11.90 -5.15 5.69
C GLY A 91 13.19 -5.97 5.72
N ARG A 92 13.67 -6.37 4.54
CA ARG A 92 14.92 -7.14 4.38
C ARG A 92 16.16 -6.34 4.81
N GLN A 93 16.20 -5.04 4.56
CA GLN A 93 17.29 -4.18 5.01
C GLN A 93 17.21 -3.93 6.53
N SER A 94 15.99 -3.86 7.07
CA SER A 94 15.75 -3.72 8.51
C SER A 94 16.19 -4.94 9.32
N ASP A 95 16.14 -6.16 8.77
CA ASP A 95 16.69 -7.38 9.39
C ASP A 95 18.17 -7.22 9.77
N ALA A 96 18.99 -6.67 8.86
CA ALA A 96 20.41 -6.44 9.09
C ALA A 96 20.67 -5.40 10.20
N LEU A 97 19.76 -4.44 10.38
CA LEU A 97 19.84 -3.39 11.41
C LEU A 97 19.30 -3.87 12.77
N LEU A 98 18.23 -4.68 12.78
CA LEU A 98 17.61 -5.27 13.97
C LEU A 98 18.49 -6.33 14.64
N HIS A 99 19.33 -7.04 13.87
CA HIS A 99 20.35 -7.92 14.43
C HIS A 99 21.50 -7.16 15.11
N ARG A 100 21.76 -5.91 14.72
CA ARG A 100 22.83 -5.05 15.30
C ARG A 100 22.38 -4.22 16.51
N LYS A 101 21.11 -3.82 16.60
CA LYS A 101 20.57 -3.05 17.73
C LYS A 101 19.66 -3.90 18.62
N LYS A 102 20.01 -4.02 19.89
CA LYS A 102 19.16 -4.59 20.96
C LYS A 102 17.90 -3.72 21.10
N ASP A 103 16.76 -4.28 20.71
CA ASP A 103 15.38 -3.79 20.87
C ASP A 103 15.10 -2.33 20.45
N SER A 104 14.29 -2.17 19.41
CA SER A 104 13.70 -0.88 19.05
C SER A 104 12.32 -0.71 19.72
N TRP A 105 11.95 0.52 20.09
CA TRP A 105 10.68 0.83 20.77
C TRP A 105 9.43 0.39 19.97
N LEU A 106 9.56 0.28 18.64
CA LEU A 106 8.47 -0.11 17.73
C LEU A 106 8.46 -1.61 17.37
N ILE A 107 9.61 -2.29 17.42
CA ILE A 107 9.74 -3.68 16.96
C ILE A 107 10.57 -4.48 17.98
N LYS A 108 9.88 -5.33 18.76
CA LYS A 108 10.52 -6.24 19.73
C LYS A 108 10.91 -7.56 19.06
N ARG A 109 12.12 -8.05 19.36
CA ARG A 109 12.67 -9.28 18.76
C ARG A 109 11.80 -10.52 19.00
N LYS A 110 11.11 -10.60 20.15
CA LYS A 110 10.20 -11.71 20.50
C LYS A 110 9.07 -11.90 19.48
N TYR A 111 8.46 -10.81 19.02
CA TYR A 111 7.36 -10.88 18.06
C TYR A 111 7.85 -11.22 16.65
N LEU A 112 9.06 -10.77 16.28
CA LEU A 112 9.68 -11.17 15.01
C LEU A 112 10.00 -12.66 14.95
N LEU A 113 10.52 -13.24 16.04
CA LEU A 113 10.76 -14.69 16.14
C LEU A 113 9.46 -15.49 16.07
N GLN A 114 8.39 -15.02 16.73
CA GLN A 114 7.07 -15.64 16.62
C GLN A 114 6.51 -15.54 15.20
N ALA A 115 6.64 -14.38 14.56
CA ALA A 115 6.24 -14.19 13.18
C ALA A 115 7.03 -15.12 12.25
N LYS A 116 8.35 -15.22 12.40
CA LYS A 116 9.18 -16.15 11.64
C LYS A 116 8.70 -17.59 11.79
N ASN A 117 8.49 -18.07 13.02
CA ASN A 117 7.98 -19.42 13.25
C ASN A 117 6.57 -19.63 12.64
N PHE A 118 5.73 -18.60 12.66
CA PHE A 118 4.41 -18.64 12.04
C PHE A 118 4.50 -18.69 10.51
N TYR A 119 5.36 -17.89 9.89
CA TYR A 119 5.60 -17.90 8.44
C TYR A 119 6.30 -19.18 7.98
N ASP A 120 7.27 -19.71 8.72
CA ASP A 120 7.93 -20.98 8.43
C ASP A 120 6.94 -22.15 8.49
N LYS A 121 5.95 -22.10 9.39
CA LYS A 121 4.92 -23.15 9.53
C LYS A 121 3.79 -23.06 8.52
N ASN A 122 3.34 -21.85 8.18
CA ASN A 122 2.17 -21.63 7.31
C ASN A 122 2.53 -21.29 5.85
N GLY A 123 3.82 -21.03 5.57
CA GLY A 123 4.33 -20.72 4.24
C GLY A 123 3.66 -19.51 3.59
N GLY A 124 3.72 -19.43 2.27
CA GLY A 124 3.15 -18.31 1.48
C GLY A 124 1.64 -18.11 1.69
N GLY A 125 0.91 -19.12 2.16
CA GLY A 125 -0.51 -19.00 2.49
C GLY A 125 -0.80 -17.95 3.57
N ALA A 126 0.12 -17.75 4.51
CA ALA A 126 -0.01 -16.70 5.52
C ALA A 126 -0.03 -15.29 4.92
N ILE A 127 0.72 -15.03 3.84
CA ILE A 127 0.73 -13.74 3.16
C ILE A 127 -0.61 -13.51 2.44
N VAL A 128 -1.18 -14.56 1.84
CA VAL A 128 -2.48 -14.49 1.19
C VAL A 128 -3.58 -14.17 2.20
N ILE A 129 -3.59 -14.84 3.35
CA ILE A 129 -4.57 -14.58 4.43
C ILE A 129 -4.38 -13.17 5.01
N ALA A 130 -3.13 -12.73 5.21
CA ALA A 130 -2.83 -11.41 5.73
C ALA A 130 -3.39 -10.26 4.86
N ARG A 131 -3.56 -10.48 3.55
CA ARG A 131 -4.14 -9.47 2.64
C ARG A 131 -5.61 -9.18 2.92
N PHE A 132 -6.35 -10.10 3.53
CA PHE A 132 -7.76 -9.89 3.88
C PHE A 132 -7.93 -9.05 5.14
N PHE A 133 -6.86 -8.80 5.89
CA PHE A 133 -6.89 -7.95 7.08
C PHE A 133 -6.22 -6.61 6.76
N PRO A 134 -6.96 -5.48 6.76
CA PRO A 134 -6.45 -4.16 6.34
C PRO A 134 -5.20 -3.69 7.10
N MET A 135 -5.13 -3.97 8.40
CA MET A 135 -3.94 -3.68 9.22
C MET A 135 -2.77 -4.59 8.84
N ILE A 136 -3.01 -5.89 8.66
CA ILE A 136 -1.94 -6.88 8.49
C ILE A 136 -1.36 -6.81 7.08
N ARG A 137 -2.15 -6.46 6.06
CA ARG A 137 -1.71 -6.40 4.65
C ARG A 137 -0.58 -5.41 4.40
N THR A 138 -0.53 -4.29 5.12
CA THR A 138 0.51 -3.26 4.97
C THR A 138 1.81 -3.67 5.68
N PHE A 139 1.70 -4.44 6.78
CA PHE A 139 2.84 -5.01 7.47
C PHE A 139 3.33 -6.33 6.86
N ALA A 140 2.50 -7.05 6.11
CA ALA A 140 2.84 -8.37 5.58
C ALA A 140 4.09 -8.38 4.68
N PRO A 141 4.27 -7.44 3.72
CA PRO A 141 5.49 -7.37 2.91
C PRO A 141 6.72 -7.07 3.77
N LEU A 142 6.59 -6.14 4.72
CA LEU A 142 7.66 -5.76 5.65
C LEU A 142 8.11 -6.96 6.48
N VAL A 143 7.18 -7.67 7.12
CA VAL A 143 7.48 -8.81 7.97
C VAL A 143 8.05 -9.96 7.13
N ALA A 144 7.49 -10.23 5.95
CA ALA A 144 8.04 -11.22 5.00
C ALA A 144 9.48 -10.90 4.60
N GLY A 145 9.81 -9.61 4.42
CA GLY A 145 11.17 -9.14 4.18
C GLY A 145 12.11 -9.36 5.38
N ILE A 146 11.65 -9.04 6.59
CA ILE A 146 12.43 -9.21 7.84
C ILE A 146 12.76 -10.69 8.08
N VAL A 147 11.80 -11.59 7.88
CA VAL A 147 11.99 -13.03 8.14
C VAL A 147 12.71 -13.76 7.00
N LYS A 148 13.07 -13.06 5.91
CA LYS A 148 13.67 -13.63 4.68
C LYS A 148 12.92 -14.86 4.19
N MET A 149 11.61 -14.70 4.03
CA MET A 149 10.79 -15.72 3.37
C MET A 149 11.36 -15.93 1.96
N HIS A 150 11.74 -17.19 1.65
CA HIS A 150 12.22 -17.64 0.34
C HIS A 150 11.07 -18.27 -0.44
#